data_AF-A0A4R4BLV2-F1
#
_entry.id   AF-A0A4R4BLV2-F1
#
_cell.length_a   1.000
_cell.length_b   1.000
_cell.length_c   1.000
_cell.angle_alpha   90.00
_cell.angle_beta   90.00
_cell.angle_gamma   90.00
#
_symmetry.space_group_name_H-M   'P 1'
#
loop_
_entity.id
_entity.type
_entity.pdbx_description
1 polymer ?
#
loop_
_entity_poly.entity_id
_entity_poly.type
_entity_poly.pdbx_seq_one_letter_code
_entity_poly.pdbx_strand_id
1 'polypeptide(L)'
;MLRLQQSTYSKQWALKKVVRLTIGSALLLFFVGGGILFATRWRKTIATERAYIYELWTKSAYTELLSYLKKKLEKHPLDSFTLSVYGFTAYQMAMSQPSDQDMQTYLDECIWALRKIATVHNKKDPAVLYVLGKAYYYKGPSYADLAITYLEEAQRVHAPFKDIAEYLGMAYASVKDYRSSIAALSQVLEQTNKSSGSPDLILLAIARSYLNLENYDQAEAYLLRCVESSQDDIVIEKARYELALLYQKKTERDKAIEQCLAILALNEENAQAHFLLGDLYAEAGDLIRARSEWRRTLRIAPDHSLARARLTS
;
A
#
# COMPACT_ATOMS: atom_id res chain seq x y z
N MET A 1 96.53 -9.54 -11.49
CA MET A 1 95.54 -8.80 -10.66
C MET A 1 94.10 -8.80 -11.19
N LEU A 2 93.74 -9.54 -12.25
CA LEU A 2 92.39 -9.46 -12.87
C LEU A 2 91.37 -10.54 -12.44
N ARG A 3 91.76 -11.59 -11.71
CA ARG A 3 90.83 -12.67 -11.28
C ARG A 3 90.08 -12.42 -9.97
N LEU A 4 90.48 -11.41 -9.18
CA LEU A 4 89.84 -11.13 -7.89
C LEU A 4 88.68 -10.10 -7.98
N GLN A 5 88.53 -9.37 -9.09
CA GLN A 5 87.45 -8.39 -9.29
C GLN A 5 86.15 -8.98 -9.88
N GLN A 6 86.17 -10.13 -10.56
CA GLN A 6 84.96 -10.74 -11.14
C GLN A 6 84.09 -11.47 -10.09
N SER A 7 84.67 -11.92 -8.98
CA SER A 7 83.98 -12.64 -7.90
C SER A 7 83.07 -11.74 -7.04
N THR A 8 83.44 -10.46 -6.89
CA THR A 8 82.66 -9.49 -6.11
C THR A 8 81.48 -8.93 -6.90
N TYR A 9 81.63 -8.76 -8.22
CA TYR A 9 80.59 -8.21 -9.08
C TYR A 9 79.38 -9.15 -9.26
N SER A 10 79.62 -10.46 -9.41
CA SER A 10 78.54 -11.46 -9.54
C SER A 10 77.74 -11.63 -8.25
N LYS A 11 78.41 -11.59 -7.09
CA LYS A 11 77.76 -11.60 -5.77
C LYS A 11 76.93 -10.34 -5.54
N GLN A 12 77.42 -9.15 -5.92
CA GLN A 12 76.67 -7.90 -5.80
C GLN A 12 75.43 -7.84 -6.71
N TRP A 13 75.52 -8.40 -7.92
CA TRP A 13 74.38 -8.49 -8.83
C TRP A 13 73.30 -9.46 -8.33
N ALA A 14 73.71 -10.65 -7.84
CA ALA A 14 72.79 -11.61 -7.24
C ALA A 14 72.11 -11.04 -5.99
N LEU A 15 72.87 -10.33 -5.12
CA LEU A 15 72.34 -9.68 -3.92
C LEU A 15 71.29 -8.62 -4.27
N LYS A 16 71.56 -7.74 -5.26
CA LYS A 16 70.60 -6.72 -5.73
C LYS A 16 69.33 -7.33 -6.33
N LYS A 17 69.43 -8.49 -7.00
CA LYS A 17 68.28 -9.20 -7.57
C LYS A 17 67.40 -9.86 -6.50
N VAL A 18 68.01 -10.48 -5.50
CA VAL A 18 67.29 -11.05 -4.33
C VAL A 18 66.60 -9.94 -3.52
N VAL A 19 67.28 -8.83 -3.26
CA VAL A 19 66.71 -7.66 -2.56
C VAL A 19 65.53 -7.06 -3.32
N ARG A 20 65.59 -6.96 -4.66
CA ARG A 20 64.44 -6.48 -5.46
C ARG A 20 63.24 -7.43 -5.42
N LEU A 21 63.48 -8.75 -5.44
CA LEU A 21 62.41 -9.75 -5.36
C LEU A 21 61.75 -9.76 -3.98
N THR A 22 62.51 -9.63 -2.89
CA THR A 22 61.97 -9.58 -1.52
C THR A 22 61.19 -8.29 -1.25
N ILE A 23 61.67 -7.14 -1.74
CA ILE A 23 60.94 -5.86 -1.67
C ILE A 23 59.65 -5.93 -2.49
N GLY A 24 59.69 -6.52 -3.70
CA GLY A 24 58.52 -6.71 -4.56
C GLY A 24 57.46 -7.62 -3.92
N SER A 25 57.86 -8.74 -3.30
CA SER A 25 56.95 -9.62 -2.58
C SER A 25 56.39 -9.00 -1.29
N ALA A 26 57.19 -8.20 -0.58
CA ALA A 26 56.76 -7.49 0.62
C ALA A 26 55.72 -6.40 0.29
N LEU A 27 55.89 -5.68 -0.82
CA LEU A 27 54.90 -4.72 -1.32
C LEU A 27 53.60 -5.41 -1.73
N LEU A 28 53.66 -6.54 -2.43
CA LEU A 28 52.48 -7.34 -2.80
C LEU A 28 51.71 -7.83 -1.56
N LEU A 29 52.41 -8.35 -0.55
CA LEU A 29 51.80 -8.75 0.73
C LEU A 29 51.24 -7.56 1.52
N PHE A 30 51.85 -6.36 1.41
CA PHE A 30 51.32 -5.14 2.02
C PHE A 30 50.05 -4.63 1.31
N PHE A 31 49.98 -4.71 -0.02
CA PHE A 31 48.77 -4.36 -0.77
C PHE A 31 47.64 -5.39 -0.60
N VAL A 32 47.97 -6.68 -0.57
CA VAL A 32 47.01 -7.76 -0.30
C VAL A 32 46.55 -7.71 1.16
N GLY A 33 47.47 -7.59 2.11
CA GLY A 33 47.17 -7.47 3.54
C GLY A 33 46.43 -6.17 3.87
N GLY A 34 46.81 -5.05 3.27
CA GLY A 34 46.11 -3.77 3.34
C GLY A 34 44.71 -3.84 2.73
N GLY A 35 44.55 -4.53 1.60
CA GLY A 35 43.26 -4.81 0.98
C GLY A 35 42.35 -5.69 1.85
N ILE A 36 42.91 -6.70 2.52
CA ILE A 36 42.17 -7.57 3.47
C ILE A 36 41.80 -6.80 4.75
N LEU A 37 42.71 -6.00 5.32
CA LEU A 37 42.42 -5.16 6.49
C LEU A 37 41.39 -4.06 6.16
N PHE A 38 41.50 -3.47 4.97
CA PHE A 38 40.52 -2.51 4.47
C PHE A 38 39.16 -3.18 4.24
N ALA A 39 39.12 -4.36 3.62
CA ALA A 39 37.89 -5.11 3.40
C ALA A 39 37.24 -5.57 4.71
N THR A 40 38.02 -6.03 5.70
CA THR A 40 37.50 -6.43 7.02
C THR A 40 37.01 -5.23 7.82
N ARG A 41 37.74 -4.10 7.81
CA ARG A 41 37.30 -2.84 8.42
C ARG A 41 36.04 -2.30 7.75
N TRP A 42 35.99 -2.26 6.42
CA TRP A 42 34.84 -1.80 5.65
C TRP A 42 33.62 -2.70 5.89
N ARG A 43 33.80 -4.02 5.94
CA ARG A 43 32.75 -4.98 6.29
C ARG A 43 32.24 -4.79 7.72
N LYS A 44 33.13 -4.49 8.68
CA LYS A 44 32.76 -4.17 10.06
C LYS A 44 31.99 -2.86 10.15
N THR A 45 32.40 -1.82 9.42
CA THR A 45 31.67 -0.55 9.32
C THR A 45 30.28 -0.73 8.73
N ILE A 46 30.15 -1.48 7.62
CA ILE A 46 28.83 -1.81 7.03
C ILE A 46 27.96 -2.58 8.03
N ALA A 47 28.53 -3.51 8.80
CA ALA A 47 27.79 -4.23 9.82
C ALA A 47 27.29 -3.31 10.94
N THR A 48 28.10 -2.36 11.41
CA THR A 48 27.68 -1.37 12.41
C THR A 48 26.62 -0.40 11.88
N GLU A 49 26.72 0.02 10.62
CA GLU A 49 25.73 0.90 10.00
C GLU A 49 24.38 0.20 9.82
N ARG A 50 24.39 -1.04 9.33
CA ARG A 50 23.17 -1.84 9.20
C ARG A 50 22.54 -2.13 10.57
N ALA A 51 23.36 -2.36 11.60
CA ALA A 51 22.87 -2.52 12.97
C ALA A 51 22.18 -1.25 13.47
N TYR A 52 22.75 -0.06 13.24
CA TYR A 52 22.13 1.21 13.62
C TYR A 52 20.82 1.48 12.86
N ILE A 53 20.79 1.23 11.55
CA ILE A 53 19.56 1.32 10.74
C ILE A 53 18.47 0.39 11.29
N TYR A 54 18.85 -0.86 11.58
CA TYR A 54 17.94 -1.85 12.14
C TYR A 54 17.43 -1.44 13.53
N GLU A 55 18.31 -0.91 14.38
CA GLU A 55 17.93 -0.39 15.69
C GLU A 55 16.87 0.72 15.58
N LEU A 56 17.10 1.73 14.74
CA LEU A 56 16.13 2.82 14.51
C LEU A 56 14.80 2.29 13.97
N TRP A 57 14.86 1.35 13.02
CA TRP A 57 13.66 0.71 12.47
C TRP A 57 12.86 -0.03 13.55
N THR A 58 13.53 -0.84 14.38
CA THR A 58 12.85 -1.60 15.46
C THR A 58 12.29 -0.71 16.56
N LYS A 59 12.85 0.48 16.76
CA LYS A 59 12.34 1.50 17.69
C LYS A 59 11.25 2.39 17.06
N SER A 60 10.87 2.16 15.80
CA SER A 60 9.97 3.01 15.03
C SER A 60 10.42 4.48 14.96
N ALA A 61 11.72 4.74 15.06
CA ALA A 61 12.32 6.07 15.02
C ALA A 61 12.46 6.56 13.57
N TYR A 62 11.35 6.57 12.83
CA TYR A 62 11.33 6.76 11.39
C TYR A 62 11.79 8.16 10.93
N THR A 63 11.54 9.20 11.73
CA THR A 63 11.99 10.57 11.45
C THR A 63 13.52 10.70 11.49
N GLU A 64 14.15 10.13 12.52
CA GLU A 64 15.60 10.05 12.64
C GLU A 64 16.20 9.18 11.52
N LEU A 65 15.56 8.05 11.26
CA LEU A 65 16.00 7.12 10.22
C LEU A 65 15.96 7.76 8.83
N LEU A 66 14.88 8.44 8.45
CA LEU A 66 14.80 9.18 7.18
C LEU A 66 15.89 10.23 7.07
N SER A 67 16.10 11.01 8.13
CA SER A 67 17.15 12.05 8.16
C SER A 67 18.55 11.46 7.97
N TYR A 68 18.84 10.33 8.62
CA TYR A 68 20.10 9.61 8.49
C TYR A 68 20.29 9.05 7.07
N LEU A 69 19.28 8.38 6.53
CA LEU A 69 19.32 7.77 5.20
C LEU A 69 19.42 8.82 4.09
N LYS A 70 18.74 9.97 4.21
CA LYS A 70 18.80 11.08 3.24
C LYS A 70 20.22 11.60 3.07
N LYS A 71 20.94 11.86 4.17
CA LYS A 71 22.36 12.27 4.16
C LYS A 71 23.26 11.23 3.49
N LYS A 72 22.90 9.95 3.58
CA LYS A 72 23.65 8.87 2.92
C LYS A 72 23.39 8.82 1.42
N LEU A 73 22.14 9.02 1.01
CA LEU A 73 21.75 9.11 -0.40
C LEU A 73 22.34 10.34 -1.10
N GLU A 74 22.62 11.43 -0.40
CA GLU A 74 23.38 12.57 -0.96
C GLU A 74 24.78 12.16 -1.42
N LYS A 75 25.45 11.27 -0.68
CA LYS A 75 26.80 10.78 -0.99
C LYS A 75 26.78 9.61 -1.98
N HIS A 76 25.78 8.74 -1.87
CA HIS A 76 25.62 7.55 -2.69
C HIS A 76 24.19 7.42 -3.21
N PRO A 77 23.80 8.20 -4.25
CA PRO A 77 22.39 8.33 -4.69
C PRO A 77 21.75 7.06 -5.27
N LEU A 78 22.56 6.06 -5.61
CA LEU A 78 22.15 4.79 -6.20
C LEU A 78 22.45 3.60 -5.28
N ASP A 79 22.78 3.84 -4.00
CA ASP A 79 22.94 2.74 -3.04
C ASP A 79 21.59 2.06 -2.79
N SER A 80 21.42 0.87 -3.36
CA SER A 80 20.17 0.13 -3.39
C SER A 80 19.63 -0.24 -2.02
N PHE A 81 20.50 -0.60 -1.09
CA PHE A 81 20.10 -0.90 0.28
C PHE A 81 19.54 0.34 0.96
N THR A 82 20.24 1.48 0.88
CA THR A 82 19.78 2.74 1.46
C THR A 82 18.49 3.22 0.79
N LEU A 83 18.36 3.11 -0.53
CA LEU A 83 17.12 3.43 -1.26
C LEU A 83 15.95 2.55 -0.80
N SER A 84 16.18 1.24 -0.60
CA SER A 84 15.14 0.30 -0.18
C SER A 84 14.62 0.68 1.20
N VAL A 85 15.53 0.84 2.17
CA VAL A 85 15.15 1.20 3.54
C VAL A 85 14.52 2.59 3.58
N TYR A 86 15.03 3.55 2.80
CA TYR A 86 14.45 4.89 2.72
C TYR A 86 13.01 4.83 2.21
N GLY A 87 12.77 4.12 1.11
CA GLY A 87 11.44 3.96 0.53
C GLY A 87 10.46 3.29 1.49
N PHE A 88 10.88 2.20 2.15
CA PHE A 88 10.06 1.52 3.16
C PHE A 88 9.78 2.41 4.37
N THR A 89 10.76 3.19 4.83
CA THR A 89 10.59 4.11 5.97
C THR A 89 9.65 5.25 5.60
N ALA A 90 9.78 5.81 4.39
CA ALA A 90 8.89 6.83 3.88
C ALA A 90 7.45 6.31 3.77
N TYR A 91 7.26 5.06 3.32
CA TYR A 91 5.95 4.43 3.32
C TYR A 91 5.35 4.32 4.73
N GLN A 92 6.13 3.87 5.73
CA GLN A 92 5.64 3.80 7.11
C GLN A 92 5.30 5.18 7.69
N MET A 93 6.08 6.20 7.34
CA MET A 93 5.78 7.59 7.70
C MET A 93 4.49 8.07 7.05
N ALA A 94 4.27 7.78 5.77
CA ALA A 94 3.04 8.12 5.08
C ALA A 94 1.82 7.54 5.81
N MET A 95 1.88 6.26 6.18
CA MET A 95 0.78 5.56 6.87
C MET A 95 0.53 6.05 8.31
N SER A 96 1.48 6.79 8.91
CA SER A 96 1.32 7.37 10.24
C SER A 96 0.87 8.83 10.23
N GLN A 97 0.83 9.50 9.08
CA GLN A 97 0.42 10.89 9.00
C GLN A 97 -1.11 11.06 9.09
N PRO A 98 -1.61 11.98 9.93
CA PRO A 98 -3.04 12.30 9.98
C PRO A 98 -3.47 13.25 8.85
N SER A 99 -2.51 13.96 8.25
CA SER A 99 -2.72 14.94 7.19
C SER A 99 -2.53 14.30 5.83
N ASP A 100 -3.54 14.43 4.95
CA ASP A 100 -3.47 13.92 3.58
C ASP A 100 -2.27 14.52 2.83
N GLN A 101 -1.98 15.80 3.04
CA GLN A 101 -0.86 16.47 2.36
C GLN A 101 0.50 15.89 2.79
N ASP A 102 0.68 15.64 4.09
CA ASP A 102 1.92 15.07 4.61
C ASP A 102 2.07 13.61 4.18
N MET A 103 0.97 12.85 4.21
CA MET A 103 0.93 11.48 3.67
C MET A 103 1.39 11.47 2.21
N GLN A 104 0.83 12.32 1.35
CA GLN A 104 1.18 12.38 -0.07
C GLN A 104 2.66 12.72 -0.29
N THR A 105 3.23 13.59 0.53
CA THR A 105 4.65 13.96 0.46
C THR A 105 5.55 12.74 0.71
N TYR A 106 5.26 11.95 1.75
CA TYR A 106 6.03 10.75 2.05
C TYR A 106 5.78 9.62 1.03
N LEU A 107 4.59 9.53 0.44
CA LEU A 107 4.32 8.61 -0.67
C LEU A 107 5.19 8.94 -1.89
N ASP A 108 5.37 10.23 -2.20
CA ASP A 108 6.24 10.65 -3.30
C ASP A 108 7.70 10.29 -3.04
N GLU A 109 8.19 10.49 -1.81
CA GLU A 109 9.53 10.05 -1.40
C GLU A 109 9.71 8.53 -1.50
N CYS A 110 8.70 7.76 -1.06
CA CYS A 110 8.67 6.30 -1.19
C CYS A 110 8.78 5.87 -2.66
N ILE A 111 7.88 6.39 -3.51
CA ILE A 111 7.82 6.04 -4.93
C ILE A 111 9.12 6.42 -5.64
N TRP A 112 9.67 7.61 -5.36
CA TRP A 112 10.96 8.04 -5.91
C TRP A 112 12.09 7.07 -5.60
N ALA A 113 12.23 6.67 -4.33
CA ALA A 113 13.31 5.78 -3.90
C ALA A 113 13.16 4.38 -4.48
N LEU A 114 11.95 3.81 -4.41
CA LEU A 114 11.70 2.45 -4.83
C LEU A 114 11.72 2.28 -6.36
N ARG A 115 11.27 3.29 -7.12
CA ARG A 115 11.40 3.25 -8.59
C ARG A 115 12.85 3.31 -9.05
N LYS A 116 13.72 4.05 -8.35
CA LYS A 116 15.16 4.05 -8.66
C LYS A 116 15.78 2.66 -8.50
N ILE A 117 15.33 1.87 -7.54
CA ILE A 117 15.81 0.48 -7.39
C ILE A 117 15.36 -0.34 -8.59
N ALA A 118 14.09 -0.22 -8.98
CA ALA A 118 13.52 -0.95 -10.12
C ALA A 118 14.21 -0.61 -11.46
N THR A 119 14.79 0.59 -11.61
CA THR A 119 15.55 0.95 -12.81
C THR A 119 17.02 0.51 -12.77
N VAL A 120 17.64 0.50 -11.59
CA VAL A 120 19.08 0.16 -11.42
C VAL A 120 19.30 -1.34 -11.31
N HIS A 121 18.34 -2.09 -10.77
CA HIS A 121 18.45 -3.52 -10.57
C HIS A 121 17.52 -4.30 -11.51
N ASN A 122 18.12 -5.21 -12.28
CA ASN A 122 17.37 -6.15 -13.12
C ASN A 122 16.57 -7.19 -12.30
N LYS A 123 16.86 -7.32 -11.00
CA LYS A 123 16.13 -8.25 -10.12
C LYS A 123 14.94 -7.55 -9.48
N LYS A 124 13.75 -8.05 -9.83
CA LYS A 124 12.46 -7.66 -9.26
C LYS A 124 12.37 -8.14 -7.81
N ASP A 125 12.57 -7.24 -6.86
CA ASP A 125 12.41 -7.54 -5.43
C ASP A 125 10.90 -7.57 -5.07
N PRO A 126 10.37 -8.70 -4.57
CA PRO A 126 8.96 -8.82 -4.22
C PRO A 126 8.47 -7.76 -3.21
N ALA A 127 9.30 -7.36 -2.24
CA ALA A 127 8.94 -6.36 -1.24
C ALA A 127 8.86 -4.96 -1.86
N VAL A 128 9.79 -4.63 -2.78
CA VAL A 128 9.78 -3.36 -3.50
C VAL A 128 8.53 -3.23 -4.38
N LEU A 129 8.20 -4.27 -5.15
CA LEU A 129 7.01 -4.31 -5.98
C LEU A 129 5.74 -4.14 -5.15
N TYR A 130 5.63 -4.90 -4.06
CA TYR A 130 4.49 -4.82 -3.14
C TYR A 130 4.31 -3.42 -2.54
N VAL A 131 5.37 -2.81 -2.00
CA VAL A 131 5.27 -1.46 -1.41
C VAL A 131 5.03 -0.39 -2.47
N LEU A 132 5.59 -0.50 -3.68
CA LEU A 132 5.27 0.40 -4.79
C LEU A 132 3.77 0.31 -5.16
N GLY A 133 3.25 -0.91 -5.27
CA GLY A 133 1.84 -1.16 -5.55
C GLY A 133 0.93 -0.50 -4.51
N LYS A 134 1.21 -0.70 -3.22
CA LYS A 134 0.47 -0.05 -2.13
C LYS A 134 0.65 1.46 -2.13
N ALA A 135 1.86 1.97 -2.32
CA ALA A 135 2.10 3.40 -2.37
C ALA A 135 1.27 4.07 -3.48
N TYR A 136 1.22 3.48 -4.67
CA TYR A 136 0.38 3.96 -5.77
C TYR A 136 -1.11 3.84 -5.48
N TYR A 137 -1.55 2.79 -4.79
CA TYR A 137 -2.93 2.69 -4.33
C TYR A 137 -3.32 3.87 -3.44
N TYR A 138 -2.47 4.20 -2.45
CA TYR A 138 -2.70 5.35 -1.55
C TYR A 138 -2.45 6.72 -2.19
N LYS A 139 -1.78 6.80 -3.36
CA LYS A 139 -1.74 8.03 -4.17
C LYS A 139 -3.13 8.39 -4.74
N GLY A 140 -4.04 7.42 -4.81
CA GLY A 140 -5.44 7.62 -5.17
C GLY A 140 -5.80 7.11 -6.58
N PRO A 141 -7.06 7.31 -6.98
CA PRO A 141 -7.65 6.65 -8.16
C PRO A 141 -6.91 6.89 -9.48
N SER A 142 -6.30 8.06 -9.65
CA SER A 142 -5.52 8.39 -10.86
C SER A 142 -4.26 7.52 -11.05
N TYR A 143 -3.84 6.79 -10.01
CA TYR A 143 -2.66 5.92 -10.02
C TYR A 143 -3.02 4.43 -9.90
N ALA A 144 -4.30 4.08 -10.00
CA ALA A 144 -4.78 2.72 -9.82
C ALA A 144 -4.16 1.72 -10.82
N ASP A 145 -3.96 2.12 -12.08
CA ASP A 145 -3.30 1.27 -13.09
C ASP A 145 -1.87 0.89 -12.68
N LEU A 146 -1.13 1.83 -12.08
CA LEU A 146 0.22 1.57 -11.56
C LEU A 146 0.17 0.68 -10.33
N ALA A 147 -0.79 0.89 -9.43
CA ALA A 147 -1.00 0.01 -8.28
C ALA A 147 -1.21 -1.44 -8.74
N ILE A 148 -2.13 -1.64 -9.70
CA ILE A 148 -2.41 -2.96 -10.32
C ILE A 148 -1.13 -3.54 -10.90
N THR A 149 -0.42 -2.77 -11.74
CA THR A 149 0.80 -3.24 -12.42
C THR A 149 1.82 -3.81 -11.44
N TYR A 150 2.15 -3.07 -10.38
CA TYR A 150 3.16 -3.50 -9.42
C TYR A 150 2.66 -4.64 -8.50
N LEU A 151 1.38 -4.66 -8.14
CA LEU A 151 0.79 -5.72 -7.31
C LEU A 151 0.66 -7.05 -8.08
N GLU A 152 0.25 -7.02 -9.34
CA GLU A 152 0.25 -8.20 -10.22
C GLU A 152 1.67 -8.73 -10.40
N GLU A 153 2.65 -7.83 -10.55
CA GLU A 153 4.05 -8.23 -10.63
C GLU A 153 4.54 -8.87 -9.33
N ALA A 154 4.19 -8.30 -8.16
CA ALA A 154 4.47 -8.89 -6.86
C ALA A 154 3.86 -10.28 -6.73
N GLN A 155 2.62 -10.47 -7.19
CA GLN A 155 1.94 -11.77 -7.19
C GLN A 155 2.65 -12.77 -8.11
N ARG A 156 3.07 -12.36 -9.31
CA ARG A 156 3.81 -13.20 -10.28
C ARG A 156 5.16 -13.67 -9.76
N VAL A 157 5.85 -12.87 -8.95
CA VAL A 157 7.11 -13.29 -8.29
C VAL A 157 6.87 -14.01 -6.97
N HIS A 158 5.62 -14.41 -6.67
CA HIS A 158 5.21 -15.11 -5.46
C HIS A 158 5.61 -14.38 -4.17
N ALA A 159 5.38 -13.08 -4.12
CA ALA A 159 5.59 -12.30 -2.91
C ALA A 159 4.76 -12.88 -1.74
N PRO A 160 5.33 -13.00 -0.52
CA PRO A 160 4.69 -13.69 0.59
C PRO A 160 3.59 -12.86 1.30
N PHE A 161 3.16 -11.73 0.71
CA PHE A 161 2.21 -10.80 1.32
C PHE A 161 0.77 -11.21 0.99
N LYS A 162 -0.02 -11.48 2.02
CA LYS A 162 -1.37 -12.06 1.90
C LYS A 162 -2.43 -11.04 1.44
N ASP A 163 -2.20 -9.77 1.72
CA ASP A 163 -3.11 -8.66 1.41
C ASP A 163 -3.01 -8.18 -0.05
N ILE A 164 -2.14 -8.76 -0.89
CA ILE A 164 -2.02 -8.37 -2.31
C ILE A 164 -3.34 -8.47 -3.05
N ALA A 165 -4.08 -9.56 -2.87
CA ALA A 165 -5.35 -9.79 -3.56
C ALA A 165 -6.42 -8.76 -3.13
N GLU A 166 -6.37 -8.30 -1.88
CA GLU A 166 -7.25 -7.25 -1.37
C GLU A 166 -6.99 -5.92 -2.07
N TYR A 167 -5.73 -5.48 -2.11
CA TYR A 167 -5.36 -4.23 -2.80
C TYR A 167 -5.62 -4.29 -4.31
N LEU A 168 -5.36 -5.44 -4.95
CA LEU A 168 -5.71 -5.65 -6.36
C LEU A 168 -7.21 -5.51 -6.58
N GLY A 169 -8.01 -6.17 -5.75
CA GLY A 169 -9.47 -6.09 -5.82
C GLY A 169 -9.98 -4.65 -5.76
N MET A 170 -9.53 -3.89 -4.78
CA MET A 170 -9.89 -2.48 -4.62
C MET A 170 -9.38 -1.61 -5.78
N ALA A 171 -8.15 -1.86 -6.26
CA ALA A 171 -7.60 -1.11 -7.38
C ALA A 171 -8.35 -1.40 -8.69
N TYR A 172 -8.67 -2.66 -8.99
CA TYR A 172 -9.50 -3.03 -10.15
C TYR A 172 -10.88 -2.37 -10.10
N ALA A 173 -11.53 -2.34 -8.92
CA ALA A 173 -12.81 -1.66 -8.75
C ALA A 173 -12.71 -0.16 -9.08
N SER A 174 -11.60 0.49 -8.71
CA SER A 174 -11.39 1.92 -8.98
C SER A 174 -11.21 2.25 -10.47
N VAL A 175 -10.67 1.31 -11.26
CA VAL A 175 -10.58 1.41 -12.74
C VAL A 175 -11.80 0.82 -13.45
N LYS A 176 -12.85 0.48 -12.68
CA LYS A 176 -14.11 -0.12 -13.16
C LYS A 176 -13.97 -1.51 -13.78
N ASP A 177 -12.84 -2.19 -13.55
CA ASP A 177 -12.70 -3.61 -13.86
C ASP A 177 -13.33 -4.44 -12.73
N TYR A 178 -14.67 -4.43 -12.68
CA TYR A 178 -15.41 -5.09 -11.62
C TYR A 178 -15.26 -6.61 -11.65
N ARG A 179 -14.96 -7.22 -12.81
CA ARG A 179 -14.78 -8.67 -12.91
C ARG A 179 -13.48 -9.11 -12.25
N SER A 180 -12.37 -8.43 -12.54
CA SER A 180 -11.09 -8.69 -11.90
C SER A 180 -11.13 -8.34 -10.41
N SER A 181 -11.84 -7.28 -10.05
CA SER A 181 -12.14 -6.93 -8.64
C SER A 181 -12.77 -8.11 -7.89
N ILE A 182 -13.89 -8.64 -8.41
CA ILE A 182 -14.62 -9.76 -7.80
C ILE A 182 -13.71 -10.99 -7.67
N ALA A 183 -12.95 -11.32 -8.71
CA ALA A 183 -12.05 -12.48 -8.69
C ALA A 183 -10.99 -12.36 -7.59
N ALA A 184 -10.32 -11.21 -7.49
CA ALA A 184 -9.28 -10.96 -6.49
C ALA A 184 -9.85 -10.94 -5.06
N LEU A 185 -10.98 -10.27 -4.84
CA LEU A 185 -11.62 -10.20 -3.52
C LEU A 185 -12.22 -11.56 -3.08
N SER A 186 -12.71 -12.37 -4.02
CA SER A 186 -13.19 -13.72 -3.71
C SER A 186 -12.06 -14.63 -3.22
N GLN A 187 -10.86 -14.48 -3.78
CA GLN A 187 -9.66 -15.18 -3.30
C GLN A 187 -9.35 -14.81 -1.84
N VAL A 188 -9.57 -13.55 -1.45
CA VAL A 188 -9.40 -13.11 -0.05
C VAL A 188 -10.41 -13.84 0.85
N LEU A 189 -11.70 -13.89 0.48
CA LEU A 189 -12.74 -14.57 1.26
C LEU A 189 -12.46 -16.07 1.46
N GLU A 190 -11.94 -16.75 0.45
CA GLU A 190 -11.56 -18.17 0.56
C GLU A 190 -10.42 -18.39 1.58
N GLN A 191 -9.53 -17.41 1.73
CA GLN A 191 -8.40 -17.47 2.64
C GLN A 191 -8.76 -16.99 4.06
N THR A 192 -9.61 -15.97 4.20
CA THR A 192 -10.05 -15.43 5.50
C THR A 192 -11.05 -16.34 6.21
N ASN A 193 -11.79 -17.19 5.50
CA ASN A 193 -12.52 -18.30 6.11
C ASN A 193 -11.62 -19.22 6.96
N LYS A 194 -10.28 -19.10 6.84
CA LYS A 194 -9.27 -19.82 7.64
C LYS A 194 -8.54 -18.93 8.67
N SER A 195 -8.78 -17.62 8.71
CA SER A 195 -8.08 -16.67 9.59
C SER A 195 -8.88 -15.38 9.79
N SER A 196 -9.22 -15.06 11.05
CA SER A 196 -10.07 -13.95 11.53
C SER A 196 -9.68 -12.53 11.06
N GLY A 197 -9.96 -12.17 9.82
CA GLY A 197 -10.06 -10.78 9.36
C GLY A 197 -11.52 -10.45 9.05
N SER A 198 -11.95 -9.20 9.25
CA SER A 198 -13.34 -8.77 9.04
C SER A 198 -13.70 -8.90 7.55
N PRO A 199 -14.51 -9.91 7.16
CA PRO A 199 -14.86 -10.13 5.76
C PRO A 199 -15.89 -9.11 5.25
N ASP A 200 -16.46 -8.30 6.14
CA ASP A 200 -17.55 -7.36 5.89
C ASP A 200 -17.22 -6.29 4.84
N LEU A 201 -16.06 -5.62 4.93
CA LEU A 201 -15.61 -4.65 3.94
C LEU A 201 -15.34 -5.31 2.58
N ILE A 202 -14.85 -6.55 2.58
CA ILE A 202 -14.63 -7.34 1.36
C ILE A 202 -15.97 -7.74 0.73
N LEU A 203 -16.93 -8.21 1.53
CA LEU A 203 -18.30 -8.52 1.09
C LEU A 203 -18.96 -7.28 0.49
N LEU A 204 -18.84 -6.12 1.15
CA LEU A 204 -19.36 -4.84 0.66
C LEU A 204 -18.70 -4.42 -0.67
N ALA A 205 -17.39 -4.59 -0.82
CA ALA A 205 -16.67 -4.27 -2.05
C ALA A 205 -17.05 -5.21 -3.22
N ILE A 206 -17.23 -6.51 -2.95
CA ILE A 206 -17.73 -7.48 -3.93
C ILE A 206 -19.16 -7.13 -4.34
N ALA A 207 -20.04 -6.84 -3.37
CA ALA A 207 -21.41 -6.42 -3.64
C ALA A 207 -21.46 -5.19 -4.55
N ARG A 208 -20.69 -4.15 -4.24
CA ARG A 208 -20.57 -2.94 -5.07
C ARG A 208 -20.09 -3.26 -6.48
N SER A 209 -19.14 -4.17 -6.62
CA SER A 209 -18.67 -4.61 -7.93
C SER A 209 -19.79 -5.30 -8.72
N TYR A 210 -20.60 -6.14 -8.08
CA TYR A 210 -21.79 -6.74 -8.71
C TYR A 210 -22.89 -5.72 -9.05
N LEU A 211 -23.13 -4.72 -8.18
CA LEU A 211 -24.08 -3.63 -8.46
C LEU A 211 -23.69 -2.87 -9.73
N ASN A 212 -22.40 -2.56 -9.91
CA ASN A 212 -21.90 -1.89 -11.11
C ASN A 212 -21.93 -2.78 -12.36
N LEU A 213 -21.92 -4.10 -12.20
CA LEU A 213 -22.16 -5.07 -13.29
C LEU A 213 -23.66 -5.33 -13.52
N GLU A 214 -24.54 -4.66 -12.79
CA GLU A 214 -25.99 -4.86 -12.81
C GLU A 214 -26.44 -6.29 -12.47
N ASN A 215 -25.58 -7.07 -11.81
CA ASN A 215 -25.91 -8.39 -11.32
C ASN A 215 -26.52 -8.28 -9.92
N TYR A 216 -27.79 -7.90 -9.89
CA TYR A 216 -28.52 -7.59 -8.67
C TYR A 216 -28.68 -8.78 -7.73
N ASP A 217 -28.85 -10.00 -8.26
CA ASP A 217 -29.03 -11.19 -7.41
C ASP A 217 -27.78 -11.50 -6.59
N GLN A 218 -26.59 -11.43 -7.21
CA GLN A 218 -25.33 -11.60 -6.49
C GLN A 218 -25.08 -10.44 -5.54
N ALA A 219 -25.33 -9.20 -5.97
CA ALA A 219 -25.17 -8.03 -5.11
C ALA A 219 -26.02 -8.15 -3.83
N GLU A 220 -27.31 -8.51 -3.97
CA GLU A 220 -28.23 -8.73 -2.86
C GLU A 220 -27.68 -9.78 -1.88
N ALA A 221 -27.26 -10.94 -2.39
CA ALA A 221 -26.70 -12.01 -1.58
C ALA A 221 -25.46 -11.59 -0.79
N TYR A 222 -24.53 -10.85 -1.41
CA TYR A 222 -23.32 -10.38 -0.73
C TYR A 222 -23.61 -9.28 0.29
N LEU A 223 -24.57 -8.38 0.03
CA LEU A 223 -24.98 -7.34 0.97
C LEU A 223 -25.68 -7.93 2.20
N LEU A 224 -26.59 -8.90 2.01
CA LEU A 224 -27.25 -9.59 3.12
C LEU A 224 -26.23 -10.31 4.00
N ARG A 225 -25.29 -11.05 3.40
CA ARG A 225 -24.18 -11.68 4.13
C ARG A 225 -23.32 -10.66 4.89
N CYS A 226 -23.09 -9.48 4.32
CA CYS A 226 -22.37 -8.40 5.00
C CYS A 226 -23.12 -7.93 6.25
N VAL A 227 -24.42 -7.66 6.13
CA VAL A 227 -25.29 -7.26 7.26
C VAL A 227 -25.37 -8.34 8.34
N GLU A 228 -25.43 -9.62 7.96
CA GLU A 228 -25.55 -10.74 8.89
C GLU A 228 -24.26 -11.05 9.66
N SER A 229 -23.09 -10.80 9.06
CA SER A 229 -21.79 -11.17 9.62
C SER A 229 -21.00 -10.02 10.23
N SER A 230 -21.33 -8.77 9.88
CA SER A 230 -20.66 -7.59 10.43
C SER A 230 -21.05 -7.34 11.89
N GLN A 231 -20.10 -6.86 12.68
CA GLN A 231 -20.33 -6.29 14.01
C GLN A 231 -20.11 -4.77 14.05
N ASP A 232 -19.72 -4.18 12.92
CA ASP A 232 -19.51 -2.74 12.77
C ASP A 232 -20.79 -2.10 12.21
N ASP A 233 -21.46 -1.31 13.06
CA ASP A 233 -22.69 -0.58 12.72
C ASP A 233 -22.50 0.32 11.49
N ILE A 234 -21.31 0.92 11.31
CA ILE A 234 -21.03 1.79 10.15
C ILE A 234 -21.02 0.98 8.85
N VAL A 235 -20.50 -0.25 8.89
CA VAL A 235 -20.49 -1.16 7.73
C VAL A 235 -21.89 -1.71 7.46
N ILE A 236 -22.64 -2.04 8.52
CA ILE A 236 -24.04 -2.49 8.43
C ILE A 236 -24.90 -1.38 7.81
N GLU A 237 -24.78 -0.13 8.27
CA GLU A 237 -25.48 1.03 7.72
C GLU A 237 -25.21 1.17 6.22
N LYS A 238 -23.94 1.11 5.81
CA LYS A 238 -23.55 1.19 4.40
C LYS A 238 -24.16 0.05 3.58
N ALA A 239 -24.09 -1.19 4.06
CA ALA A 239 -24.65 -2.34 3.36
C ALA A 239 -26.18 -2.26 3.22
N ARG A 240 -26.89 -1.84 4.28
CA ARG A 240 -28.34 -1.62 4.25
C ARG A 240 -28.74 -0.51 3.30
N TYR A 241 -27.94 0.57 3.23
CA TYR A 241 -28.21 1.66 2.29
C TYR A 241 -28.11 1.19 0.84
N GLU A 242 -27.09 0.40 0.51
CA GLU A 242 -26.94 -0.20 -0.82
C GLU A 242 -28.09 -1.19 -1.12
N LEU A 243 -28.56 -1.96 -0.14
CA LEU A 243 -29.77 -2.80 -0.29
C LEU A 243 -31.03 -1.98 -0.54
N ALA A 244 -31.20 -0.85 0.17
CA ALA A 244 -32.35 0.02 -0.02
C ALA A 244 -32.39 0.59 -1.45
N LEU A 245 -31.26 1.06 -1.97
CA LEU A 245 -31.12 1.51 -3.35
C LEU A 245 -31.37 0.39 -4.36
N LEU A 246 -30.86 -0.81 -4.08
CA LEU A 246 -31.08 -1.99 -4.90
C LEU A 246 -32.57 -2.35 -5.01
N TYR A 247 -33.25 -2.42 -3.86
CA TYR A 247 -34.69 -2.70 -3.82
C TYR A 247 -35.52 -1.60 -4.46
N GLN A 248 -35.13 -0.32 -4.30
CA GLN A 248 -35.74 0.79 -5.04
C GLN A 248 -35.62 0.58 -6.56
N LYS A 249 -34.42 0.22 -7.06
CA LYS A 249 -34.18 -0.05 -8.49
C LYS A 249 -34.98 -1.27 -8.99
N LYS A 250 -35.18 -2.28 -8.15
CA LYS A 250 -36.05 -3.45 -8.42
C LYS A 250 -37.55 -3.15 -8.25
N THR A 251 -37.93 -1.94 -7.87
CA THR A 251 -39.31 -1.53 -7.53
C THR A 251 -39.92 -2.28 -6.33
N GLU A 252 -39.09 -2.94 -5.53
CA GLU A 252 -39.47 -3.65 -4.30
C GLU A 252 -39.53 -2.67 -3.12
N ARG A 253 -40.46 -1.71 -3.19
CA ARG A 253 -40.53 -0.56 -2.28
C ARG A 253 -40.57 -0.93 -0.80
N ASP A 254 -41.37 -1.92 -0.42
CA ASP A 254 -41.54 -2.29 0.99
C ASP A 254 -40.21 -2.75 1.61
N LYS A 255 -39.42 -3.55 0.88
CA LYS A 255 -38.08 -3.95 1.32
C LYS A 255 -37.12 -2.78 1.39
N ALA A 256 -37.20 -1.85 0.43
CA ALA A 256 -36.37 -0.64 0.45
C ALA A 256 -36.65 0.22 1.71
N ILE A 257 -37.93 0.40 2.05
CA ILE A 257 -38.36 1.11 3.26
C ILE A 257 -37.88 0.38 4.52
N GLU A 258 -38.01 -0.96 4.57
CA GLU A 258 -37.51 -1.77 5.69
C GLU A 258 -36.02 -1.54 5.94
N GLN A 259 -35.20 -1.51 4.88
CA GLN A 259 -33.77 -1.25 5.02
C GLN A 259 -33.47 0.16 5.53
N CYS A 260 -34.19 1.19 5.03
CA CYS A 260 -34.05 2.55 5.55
C CYS A 260 -34.42 2.65 7.03
N LEU A 261 -35.52 2.01 7.45
CA LEU A 261 -35.95 1.98 8.85
C LEU A 261 -34.93 1.25 9.73
N ALA A 262 -34.33 0.17 9.24
CA ALA A 262 -33.27 -0.55 9.95
C ALA A 262 -32.00 0.31 10.12
N ILE A 263 -31.64 1.15 9.14
CA ILE A 263 -30.57 2.14 9.30
C ILE A 263 -30.92 3.15 10.39
N LEU A 264 -32.15 3.68 10.37
CA LEU A 264 -32.60 4.69 11.33
C LEU A 264 -32.75 4.12 12.76
N ALA A 265 -32.93 2.82 12.91
CA ALA A 265 -32.90 2.14 14.21
C ALA A 265 -31.49 2.04 14.80
N LEU A 266 -30.45 1.99 13.96
CA LEU A 266 -29.04 2.05 14.39
C LEU A 266 -28.60 3.51 14.63
N ASN A 267 -29.02 4.40 13.72
CA ASN A 267 -28.64 5.79 13.72
C ASN A 267 -29.81 6.67 13.27
N GLU A 268 -30.53 7.21 14.24
CA GLU A 268 -31.69 8.09 14.03
C GLU A 268 -31.33 9.42 13.35
N GLU A 269 -30.04 9.76 13.25
CA GLU A 269 -29.54 10.98 12.59
C GLU A 269 -28.87 10.67 11.25
N ASN A 270 -29.14 9.51 10.64
CA ASN A 270 -28.65 9.22 9.31
C ASN A 270 -29.43 10.01 8.25
N ALA A 271 -28.81 11.11 7.77
CA ALA A 271 -29.41 11.98 6.75
C ALA A 271 -29.70 11.27 5.43
N GLN A 272 -28.83 10.34 4.99
CA GLN A 272 -29.02 9.63 3.71
C GLN A 272 -30.23 8.68 3.78
N ALA A 273 -30.43 8.00 4.91
CA ALA A 273 -31.58 7.12 5.11
C ALA A 273 -32.90 7.89 5.16
N HIS A 274 -32.95 9.04 5.87
CA HIS A 274 -34.11 9.93 5.82
C HIS A 274 -34.39 10.42 4.40
N PHE A 275 -33.36 10.82 3.65
CA PHE A 275 -33.55 11.30 2.28
C PHE A 275 -34.14 10.21 1.37
N LEU A 276 -33.56 9.00 1.40
CA LEU A 276 -34.02 7.86 0.61
C LEU A 276 -35.43 7.42 1.01
N LEU A 277 -35.75 7.40 2.30
CA LEU A 277 -37.09 7.12 2.80
C LEU A 277 -38.12 8.13 2.27
N GLY A 278 -37.74 9.41 2.20
CA GLY A 278 -38.55 10.46 1.59
C GLY A 278 -38.82 10.22 0.11
N ASP A 279 -37.79 9.85 -0.66
CA ASP A 279 -37.94 9.50 -2.08
C ASP A 279 -38.85 8.28 -2.26
N LEU A 280 -38.69 7.23 -1.44
CA LEU A 280 -39.53 6.03 -1.47
C LEU A 280 -41.01 6.33 -1.18
N TYR A 281 -41.31 7.21 -0.20
CA TYR A 281 -42.67 7.65 0.08
C TYR A 281 -43.26 8.50 -1.04
N ALA A 282 -42.46 9.36 -1.67
CA ALA A 282 -42.91 10.17 -2.79
C ALA A 282 -43.31 9.30 -3.98
N GLU A 283 -42.52 8.27 -4.30
CA GLU A 283 -42.87 7.32 -5.35
C GLU A 283 -44.11 6.48 -5.01
N ALA A 284 -44.43 6.30 -3.73
CA ALA A 284 -45.67 5.67 -3.28
C ALA A 284 -46.89 6.62 -3.34
N GLY A 285 -46.68 7.89 -3.65
CA GLY A 285 -47.71 8.93 -3.64
C GLY A 285 -47.97 9.56 -2.26
N ASP A 286 -47.27 9.13 -1.20
CA ASP A 286 -47.38 9.73 0.14
C ASP A 286 -46.45 10.94 0.27
N LEU A 287 -46.85 12.03 -0.38
CA LEU A 287 -46.10 13.29 -0.36
C LEU A 287 -46.02 13.93 1.04
N ILE A 288 -46.94 13.58 1.95
CA ILE A 288 -46.94 14.10 3.32
C ILE A 288 -45.75 13.52 4.07
N ARG A 289 -45.61 12.19 4.06
CA ARG A 289 -44.45 11.53 4.68
C ARG A 289 -43.15 11.90 3.97
N ALA A 290 -43.15 11.93 2.64
CA ALA A 290 -41.97 12.33 1.86
C ALA A 290 -41.40 13.70 2.30
N ARG A 291 -42.28 14.72 2.38
CA ARG A 291 -41.89 16.07 2.83
C ARG A 291 -41.40 16.10 4.28
N SER A 292 -41.96 15.28 5.15
CA SER A 292 -41.49 15.15 6.54
C SER A 292 -40.05 14.64 6.58
N GLU A 293 -39.75 13.57 5.85
CA GLU A 293 -38.42 12.95 5.81
C GLU A 293 -37.35 13.84 5.15
N TRP A 294 -37.68 14.53 4.05
CA TRP A 294 -36.76 15.49 3.44
C TRP A 294 -36.47 16.69 4.35
N ARG A 295 -37.45 17.14 5.14
CA ARG A 295 -37.22 18.18 6.17
C ARG A 295 -36.31 17.68 7.29
N ARG A 296 -36.47 16.43 7.71
CA ARG A 296 -35.58 15.80 8.70
C ARG A 296 -34.15 15.70 8.17
N THR A 297 -33.99 15.33 6.90
CA THR A 297 -32.71 15.36 6.18
C THR A 297 -32.05 16.73 6.29
N LEU A 298 -32.76 17.81 5.94
CA LEU A 298 -32.21 19.18 6.00
C LEU A 298 -31.95 19.68 7.42
N ARG A 299 -32.64 19.15 8.43
CA ARG A 299 -32.35 19.48 9.83
C ARG A 299 -31.01 18.89 10.27
N ILE A 300 -30.68 17.69 9.78
CA ILE A 300 -29.43 16.97 10.09
C ILE A 300 -28.28 17.49 9.22
N ALA A 301 -28.52 17.62 7.91
CA ALA A 301 -27.56 18.08 6.91
C ALA A 301 -28.14 19.31 6.15
N PRO A 302 -27.98 20.53 6.68
CA PRO A 302 -28.56 21.75 6.09
C PRO A 302 -28.10 22.08 4.67
N ASP A 303 -26.93 21.57 4.27
CA ASP A 303 -26.32 21.71 2.96
C ASP A 303 -26.73 20.63 1.95
N HIS A 304 -27.60 19.68 2.33
CA HIS A 304 -28.06 18.59 1.46
C HIS A 304 -28.89 19.11 0.27
N SER A 305 -28.22 19.34 -0.86
CA SER A 305 -28.79 19.98 -2.06
C SER A 305 -30.00 19.25 -2.64
N LEU A 306 -29.96 17.91 -2.69
CA LEU A 306 -31.05 17.10 -3.25
C LEU A 306 -32.35 17.21 -2.43
N ALA A 307 -32.27 17.10 -1.10
CA ALA A 307 -33.42 17.27 -0.21
C ALA A 307 -34.04 18.67 -0.32
N ARG A 308 -33.19 19.71 -0.48
CA ARG A 308 -33.68 21.07 -0.74
C ARG A 308 -34.45 21.15 -2.05
N ALA A 309 -33.90 20.56 -3.12
CA ALA A 309 -34.56 20.54 -4.43
C ALA A 309 -35.94 19.85 -4.37
N ARG A 310 -36.06 18.71 -3.68
CA ARG A 310 -37.32 17.96 -3.50
C ARG A 310 -38.43 18.77 -2.81
N LEU A 311 -38.08 19.70 -1.93
CA LEU A 311 -39.05 20.54 -1.21
C LEU A 311 -39.45 21.81 -1.96
N THR A 312 -38.67 22.21 -2.97
CA THR A 312 -38.91 23.39 -3.80
C THR A 312 -39.60 23.10 -5.13
N SER A 313 -39.51 21.86 -5.61
CA SER A 313 -40.26 21.34 -6.77
C SER A 313 -41.69 21.01 -6.42
#